data_AF-A0A2D5RUH9-F1
#
_entry.id   AF-A0A2D5RUH9-F1
#
_cell.length_a   1.000
_cell.length_b   1.000
_cell.length_c   1.000
_cell.angle_alpha   90.00
_cell.angle_beta   90.00
_cell.angle_gamma   90.00
#
_symmetry.space_group_name_H-M   'P 1'
#
loop_
_entity.id
_entity.type
_entity.pdbx_description
1 polymer ?
#
loop_
_entity_poly.entity_id
_entity_poly.type
_entity_poly.pdbx_seq_one_letter_code
_entity_poly.pdbx_strand_id
1 'polypeptide(L)'
;MALRNLLVAGGCLRENGFELGEGKYYGKAGLLKLDLTNGQFSTLLSKADGGKNYPEQHPNQQYTVACLDGDTLWLPTDTEIYQYQLPDLKQLKCFSHPCFHNIHSVHLFNNELVVTSTGIDNIVVLCPETGEIKRIVNTEGKTPWHRFDPKTDYRLIHSTRPHDSHPNYVCKLDNKLWVTRCTHDDAVCLDDVTDRIDVAHQDEMSVHDGIWWQDKLVFTRVDGYLVIVDPNTRQVIDKHDPFANERNRPLGWCRGLLVDGDIFYIGYSKLRKTKLMSKLKFISQGNFKYMDGNEALVVAYDIGQKKVINTYAIPAGMLDAIYGILPYNFA
;
A
#
# COMPACT_ATOMS: atom_id res chain seq x y z
N MET A 1 -15.10 -19.53 5.63
CA MET A 1 -15.69 -18.83 6.80
C MET A 1 -15.53 -17.35 6.52
N ALA A 2 -16.59 -16.55 6.64
CA ALA A 2 -16.49 -15.11 6.45
C ALA A 2 -15.51 -14.50 7.46
N LEU A 3 -14.69 -13.55 7.01
CA LEU A 3 -13.79 -12.81 7.90
C LEU A 3 -14.58 -12.14 9.02
N ARG A 4 -14.07 -12.22 10.25
CA ARG A 4 -14.61 -11.49 11.41
C ARG A 4 -13.81 -10.26 11.76
N ASN A 5 -12.51 -10.28 11.51
CA ASN A 5 -11.63 -9.18 11.79
C ASN A 5 -10.66 -8.95 10.63
N LEU A 6 -10.22 -7.70 10.48
CA LEU A 6 -9.17 -7.29 9.55
C LEU A 6 -8.01 -6.66 10.33
N LEU A 7 -6.80 -6.79 9.80
CA LEU A 7 -5.69 -5.89 10.12
C LEU A 7 -5.71 -4.71 9.14
N VAL A 8 -5.50 -3.50 9.64
CA VAL A 8 -5.38 -2.28 8.85
C VAL A 8 -4.07 -1.59 9.19
N ALA A 9 -3.15 -1.53 8.23
CA ALA A 9 -1.81 -0.96 8.38
C ALA A 9 -1.74 0.44 7.77
N GLY A 10 -1.10 1.38 8.48
CA GLY A 10 -1.11 2.76 8.05
C GLY A 10 -0.22 3.73 8.82
N GLY A 11 -0.45 5.02 8.56
CA GLY A 11 0.18 6.14 9.28
C GLY A 11 -0.81 7.21 9.75
N CYS A 12 -0.48 7.86 10.86
CA CYS A 12 -1.17 9.03 11.41
C CYS A 12 -0.36 10.29 11.06
N LEU A 13 -1.02 11.30 10.50
CA LEU A 13 -0.41 12.55 10.08
C LEU A 13 0.15 13.33 11.28
N ARG A 14 1.23 14.06 11.04
CA ARG A 14 1.65 15.17 11.91
C ARG A 14 0.74 16.36 11.64
N GLU A 15 0.45 17.14 12.68
CA GLU A 15 -0.33 18.37 12.57
C GLU A 15 0.26 19.35 11.54
N ASN A 16 1.59 19.48 11.52
CA ASN A 16 2.36 20.31 10.59
C ASN A 16 3.09 19.51 9.50
N GLY A 17 2.62 18.30 9.18
CA GLY A 17 3.32 17.38 8.27
C GLY A 17 3.49 17.93 6.85
N PHE A 18 2.57 18.78 6.38
CA PHE A 18 2.66 19.41 5.06
C PHE A 18 3.76 20.47 5.02
N GLU A 19 3.86 21.28 6.06
CA GLU A 19 4.81 22.38 6.21
C GLU A 19 6.25 21.86 6.42
N LEU A 20 6.41 20.71 7.06
CA LEU A 20 7.72 20.06 7.23
C LEU A 20 8.34 19.59 5.91
N GLY A 21 7.52 19.33 4.89
CA GLY A 21 7.94 18.91 3.57
C GLY A 21 7.87 17.39 3.35
N GLU A 22 8.33 16.96 2.17
CA GLU A 22 8.25 15.56 1.76
C GLU A 22 9.05 14.63 2.68
N GLY A 23 8.52 13.43 2.91
CA GLY A 23 9.16 12.46 3.79
C GLY A 23 9.09 12.80 5.27
N LYS A 24 8.12 13.63 5.68
CA LYS A 24 7.89 14.03 7.08
C LYS A 24 6.39 14.11 7.44
N TYR A 25 5.52 13.52 6.63
CA TYR A 25 4.07 13.65 6.77
C TYR A 25 3.53 12.93 8.01
N TYR A 26 4.06 11.74 8.31
CA TYR A 26 3.49 10.86 9.32
C TYR A 26 4.36 10.82 10.58
N GLY A 27 3.71 10.96 11.72
CA GLY A 27 4.37 10.97 13.03
C GLY A 27 4.27 9.67 13.80
N LYS A 28 3.39 8.77 13.36
CA LYS A 28 3.11 7.50 14.04
C LYS A 28 2.59 6.48 13.04
N ALA A 29 3.23 5.32 12.97
CA ALA A 29 2.74 4.12 12.32
C ALA A 29 1.71 3.42 13.22
N GLY A 30 0.69 2.80 12.62
CA GLY A 30 -0.35 2.07 13.36
C GLY A 30 -0.79 0.81 12.62
N LEU A 31 -0.88 -0.30 13.36
CA LEU A 31 -1.55 -1.52 12.94
C LEU A 31 -2.82 -1.65 13.78
N LEU A 32 -3.97 -1.55 13.14
CA LEU A 32 -5.27 -1.64 13.81
C LEU A 32 -5.90 -3.00 13.55
N LYS A 33 -6.70 -3.48 14.51
CA LYS A 33 -7.72 -4.51 14.30
C LYS A 33 -9.05 -3.83 14.04
N LEU A 34 -9.74 -4.21 12.97
CA LEU A 34 -11.14 -3.86 12.72
C LEU A 34 -12.01 -5.10 12.98
N ASP A 35 -12.95 -5.01 13.92
CA ASP A 35 -14.02 -6.01 14.10
C ASP A 35 -15.17 -5.71 13.13
N LEU A 36 -15.41 -6.61 12.18
CA LEU A 36 -16.41 -6.42 11.13
C LEU A 36 -17.86 -6.51 11.64
N THR A 37 -18.06 -7.06 12.83
CA THR A 37 -19.39 -7.27 13.45
C THR A 37 -19.95 -5.97 14.03
N ASN A 38 -19.11 -5.19 14.71
CA ASN A 38 -19.49 -3.96 15.40
C ASN A 38 -18.81 -2.70 14.84
N GLY A 39 -17.87 -2.86 13.91
CA GLY A 39 -17.12 -1.77 13.28
C GLY A 39 -16.08 -1.12 14.18
N GLN A 40 -15.73 -1.71 15.33
CA GLN A 40 -14.77 -1.13 16.26
C GLN A 40 -13.34 -1.34 15.79
N PHE A 41 -12.55 -0.28 15.90
CA PHE A 41 -11.10 -0.31 15.71
C PHE A 41 -10.38 -0.38 17.06
N SER A 42 -9.33 -1.20 17.15
CA SER A 42 -8.39 -1.18 18.26
C SER A 42 -6.95 -1.23 17.77
N THR A 43 -6.05 -0.52 18.46
CA THR A 43 -4.63 -0.52 18.11
C THR A 43 -3.97 -1.80 18.59
N LEU A 44 -3.30 -2.51 17.69
CA LEU A 44 -2.51 -3.69 18.00
C LEU A 44 -1.01 -3.35 18.16
N LEU A 45 -0.47 -2.57 17.22
CA LEU A 45 0.89 -2.05 17.27
C LEU A 45 0.92 -0.58 16.90
N SER A 46 1.87 0.15 17.46
CA SER A 46 2.20 1.48 16.99
C SER A 46 3.70 1.74 17.11
N LYS A 47 4.23 2.60 16.24
CA LYS A 47 5.63 3.04 16.26
C LYS A 47 5.66 4.53 15.99
N ALA A 48 6.37 5.29 16.83
CA ALA A 48 6.52 6.74 16.68
C ALA A 48 7.99 7.19 16.69
N ASP A 49 8.89 6.34 17.19
CA ASP A 49 10.33 6.56 17.16
C ASP A 49 10.93 6.15 15.82
N GLY A 50 11.94 6.89 15.34
CA GLY A 50 12.78 6.48 14.22
C GLY A 50 13.88 5.50 14.64
N GLY A 51 14.53 5.73 15.78
CA GLY A 51 15.75 4.98 16.09
C GLY A 51 16.86 5.27 15.06
N LYS A 52 17.82 4.34 14.91
CA LYS A 52 19.03 4.56 14.11
C LYS A 52 18.86 4.43 12.60
N ASN A 53 17.74 3.90 12.13
CA ASN A 53 17.49 3.57 10.72
C ASN A 53 16.62 4.64 10.04
N TYR A 54 16.64 5.87 10.54
CA TYR A 54 15.80 6.98 10.08
C TYR A 54 16.55 8.31 10.22
N PRO A 55 16.10 9.38 9.53
CA PRO A 55 16.57 10.72 9.84
C PRO A 55 16.30 11.07 11.30
N GLU A 56 17.26 11.73 11.94
CA GLU A 56 17.19 12.07 13.37
C GLU A 56 15.99 12.96 13.71
N GLN A 57 15.68 13.92 12.84
CA GLN A 57 14.58 14.86 13.03
C GLN A 57 13.41 14.47 12.16
N HIS A 58 12.19 14.47 12.72
CA HIS A 58 10.94 14.22 11.97
C HIS A 58 10.94 12.95 11.09
N PRO A 59 11.31 11.78 11.63
CA PRO A 59 11.24 10.55 10.85
C PRO A 59 9.79 10.32 10.38
N ASN A 60 9.62 9.86 9.14
CA ASN A 60 8.31 9.49 8.61
C ASN A 60 7.94 8.11 9.13
N GLN A 61 6.89 8.04 9.96
CA GLN A 61 6.46 6.80 10.61
C GLN A 61 5.12 6.35 10.06
N GLN A 62 5.13 5.29 9.27
CA GLN A 62 3.94 4.62 8.75
C GLN A 62 4.24 3.12 8.60
N TYR A 63 3.24 2.28 8.81
CA TYR A 63 3.27 0.92 8.30
C TYR A 63 2.68 0.92 6.90
N THR A 64 3.32 0.20 5.98
CA THR A 64 2.89 0.11 4.59
C THR A 64 2.30 -1.27 4.27
N VAL A 65 2.24 -1.68 3.00
CA VAL A 65 1.56 -2.93 2.62
C VAL A 65 2.34 -4.12 3.20
N ALA A 66 1.71 -4.82 4.14
CA ALA A 66 2.23 -6.02 4.79
C ALA A 66 1.77 -7.29 4.06
N CYS A 67 2.39 -8.42 4.36
CA CYS A 67 1.91 -9.74 3.94
C CYS A 67 1.88 -10.74 5.10
N LEU A 68 1.09 -11.80 4.92
CA LEU A 68 1.00 -12.94 5.83
C LEU A 68 1.63 -14.18 5.19
N ASP A 69 2.34 -14.95 6.00
CA ASP A 69 2.76 -16.32 5.69
C ASP A 69 2.35 -17.22 6.87
N GLY A 70 1.23 -17.92 6.72
CA GLY A 70 0.59 -18.63 7.83
C GLY A 70 0.24 -17.67 8.98
N ASP A 71 0.87 -17.90 10.14
CA ASP A 71 0.73 -17.10 11.35
C ASP A 71 1.83 -16.04 11.51
N THR A 72 2.67 -15.84 10.49
CA THR A 72 3.72 -14.83 10.48
C THR A 72 3.28 -13.59 9.70
N LEU A 73 3.36 -12.42 10.35
CA LEU A 73 3.14 -11.12 9.74
C LEU A 73 4.48 -10.46 9.37
N TRP A 74 4.65 -10.10 8.10
CA TRP A 74 5.74 -9.25 7.62
C TRP A 74 5.22 -7.81 7.48
N LEU A 75 5.61 -6.94 8.41
CA LEU A 75 5.11 -5.58 8.54
C LEU A 75 6.21 -4.56 8.23
N PRO A 76 6.18 -3.90 7.07
CA PRO A 76 7.17 -2.90 6.71
C PRO A 76 6.81 -1.53 7.27
N THR A 77 7.84 -0.78 7.62
CA THR A 77 7.83 0.69 7.73
C THR A 77 8.59 1.29 6.55
N ASP A 78 8.80 2.61 6.51
CA ASP A 78 9.59 3.26 5.44
C ASP A 78 11.02 2.71 5.26
N THR A 79 11.66 2.18 6.31
CA THR A 79 13.09 1.81 6.27
C THR A 79 13.40 0.46 6.92
N GLU A 80 12.38 -0.23 7.45
CA GLU A 80 12.54 -1.47 8.21
C GLU A 80 11.43 -2.46 7.83
N ILE A 81 11.70 -3.75 8.00
CA ILE A 81 10.72 -4.81 7.82
C ILE A 81 10.73 -5.67 9.09
N TYR A 82 9.61 -5.67 9.78
CA TYR A 82 9.42 -6.44 11.00
C TYR A 82 8.76 -7.78 10.70
N GLN A 83 9.25 -8.85 11.32
CA GLN A 83 8.59 -10.15 11.33
C GLN A 83 7.95 -10.34 12.71
N TYR A 84 6.63 -10.52 12.74
CA TYR A 84 5.86 -10.75 13.96
C TYR A 84 5.17 -12.12 13.90
N GLN A 85 5.15 -12.81 15.04
CA GLN A 85 4.29 -13.96 15.25
C GLN A 85 2.87 -13.50 15.60
N LEU A 86 1.84 -14.10 15.00
CA LEU A 86 0.45 -13.89 15.38
C LEU A 86 -0.03 -15.00 16.33
N PRO A 87 -1.02 -14.73 17.21
CA PRO A 87 -1.72 -13.44 17.39
C PRO A 87 -1.06 -12.47 18.37
N ASP A 88 -0.03 -12.89 19.10
CA ASP A 88 0.57 -12.13 20.20
C ASP A 88 1.44 -10.95 19.74
N LEU A 89 1.75 -10.88 18.45
CA LEU A 89 2.62 -9.87 17.84
C LEU A 89 4.01 -9.87 18.47
N LYS A 90 4.52 -11.06 18.81
CA LYS A 90 5.90 -11.23 19.25
C LYS A 90 6.84 -10.94 18.08
N GLN A 91 7.68 -9.92 18.22
CA GLN A 91 8.70 -9.61 17.21
C GLN A 91 9.74 -10.73 17.15
N LEU A 92 9.90 -11.33 15.98
CA LEU A 92 10.87 -12.40 15.70
C LEU A 92 12.14 -11.82 15.08
N LYS A 93 12.01 -10.94 14.09
CA LYS A 93 13.12 -10.33 13.34
C LYS A 93 12.81 -8.90 12.95
N CYS A 94 13.87 -8.15 12.64
CA CYS A 94 13.79 -6.87 11.95
C CYS A 94 14.92 -6.79 10.92
N PHE A 95 14.57 -6.50 9.67
CA PHE A 95 15.53 -6.27 8.59
C PHE A 95 15.54 -4.80 8.21
N SER A 96 16.73 -4.25 8.03
CA SER A 96 16.91 -2.88 7.53
C SER A 96 18.22 -2.78 6.77
N HIS A 97 18.17 -2.26 5.55
CA HIS A 97 19.31 -2.12 4.65
C HIS A 97 19.47 -0.68 4.20
N PRO A 98 20.71 -0.20 3.95
CA PRO A 98 20.96 1.15 3.44
C PRO A 98 20.17 1.53 2.18
N CYS A 99 19.76 0.54 1.38
CA CYS A 99 18.94 0.72 0.18
C CYS A 99 17.42 0.77 0.45
N PHE A 100 16.97 0.69 1.70
CA PHE A 100 15.57 0.84 2.06
C PHE A 100 15.22 2.32 2.22
N HIS A 101 14.26 2.78 1.43
CA HIS A 101 13.73 4.12 1.57
C HIS A 101 12.29 4.14 1.08
N ASN A 102 11.39 4.66 1.93
CA ASN A 102 9.96 4.73 1.64
C ASN A 102 9.45 3.37 1.14
N ILE A 103 9.64 2.28 1.90
CA ILE A 103 9.14 0.96 1.50
C ILE A 103 7.61 1.00 1.40
N HIS A 104 7.04 0.59 0.25
CA HIS A 104 5.57 0.60 0.07
C HIS A 104 4.91 -0.76 0.28
N SER A 105 5.64 -1.84 0.05
CA SER A 105 5.12 -3.20 0.17
C SER A 105 6.20 -4.22 0.46
N VAL A 106 5.79 -5.28 1.15
CA VAL A 106 6.57 -6.51 1.30
C VAL A 106 5.69 -7.72 0.99
N HIS A 107 6.24 -8.67 0.25
CA HIS A 107 5.57 -9.92 -0.10
C HIS A 107 6.53 -11.10 0.01
N LEU A 108 6.04 -12.26 0.47
CA LEU A 108 6.80 -13.50 0.46
C LEU A 108 6.39 -14.35 -0.75
N PHE A 109 7.33 -14.60 -1.66
CA PHE A 109 7.12 -15.39 -2.86
C PHE A 109 8.21 -16.43 -3.02
N ASN A 110 7.86 -17.71 -3.13
CA ASN A 110 8.82 -18.80 -3.34
C ASN A 110 10.01 -18.78 -2.35
N ASN A 111 9.76 -18.48 -1.07
CA ASN A 111 10.78 -18.27 -0.04
C ASN A 111 11.78 -17.13 -0.34
N GLU A 112 11.30 -16.08 -1.01
CA GLU A 112 12.00 -14.80 -1.16
C GLU A 112 11.12 -13.69 -0.62
N LEU A 113 11.72 -12.81 0.19
CA LEU A 113 11.04 -11.62 0.69
C LEU A 113 11.29 -10.47 -0.30
N VAL A 114 10.24 -10.05 -1.00
CA VAL A 114 10.29 -9.06 -2.07
C VAL A 114 9.76 -7.73 -1.56
N VAL A 115 10.56 -6.68 -1.71
CA VAL A 115 10.36 -5.38 -1.06
C VAL A 115 10.35 -4.28 -2.10
N THR A 116 9.31 -3.43 -2.12
CA THR A 116 9.31 -2.22 -2.96
C THR A 116 10.05 -1.10 -2.22
N SER A 117 11.31 -0.83 -2.57
CA SER A 117 12.05 0.34 -2.07
C SER A 117 11.76 1.53 -2.98
N THR A 118 10.56 2.09 -2.80
CA THR A 118 9.96 3.11 -3.67
C THR A 118 10.81 4.37 -3.76
N GLY A 119 11.46 4.73 -2.65
CA GLY A 119 12.39 5.84 -2.56
C GLY A 119 13.45 5.85 -3.65
N ILE A 120 13.96 4.68 -4.02
CA ILE A 120 15.04 4.54 -5.00
C ILE A 120 14.59 3.79 -6.27
N ASP A 121 13.28 3.73 -6.52
CA ASP A 121 12.68 3.13 -7.72
C ASP A 121 13.04 1.64 -7.96
N ASN A 122 13.36 0.92 -6.88
CA ASN A 122 13.87 -0.45 -6.94
C ASN A 122 12.98 -1.45 -6.21
N ILE A 123 13.08 -2.71 -6.64
CA ILE A 123 12.67 -3.90 -5.89
C ILE A 123 13.92 -4.52 -5.26
N VAL A 124 13.85 -4.82 -3.96
CA VAL A 124 14.91 -5.51 -3.23
C VAL A 124 14.40 -6.88 -2.84
N VAL A 125 15.15 -7.92 -3.21
CA VAL A 125 14.79 -9.31 -2.91
C VAL A 125 15.73 -9.84 -1.84
N LEU A 126 15.17 -10.34 -0.74
CA LEU A 126 15.91 -10.84 0.40
C LEU A 126 15.70 -12.34 0.63
N CYS A 127 16.65 -12.93 1.35
CA CYS A 127 16.47 -14.18 2.09
C CYS A 127 15.57 -13.91 3.32
N PRO A 128 14.39 -14.55 3.47
CA PRO A 128 13.54 -14.33 4.64
C PRO A 128 14.15 -14.86 5.95
N GLU A 129 15.08 -15.81 5.87
CA GLU A 129 15.76 -16.35 7.04
C GLU A 129 16.83 -15.39 7.58
N THR A 130 17.68 -14.85 6.72
CA THR A 130 18.86 -14.07 7.11
C THR A 130 18.71 -12.57 6.91
N GLY A 131 17.74 -12.15 6.10
CA GLY A 131 17.60 -10.77 5.63
C GLY A 131 18.63 -10.38 4.56
N GLU A 132 19.50 -11.29 4.11
CA GLU A 132 20.52 -10.99 3.10
C GLU A 132 19.89 -10.60 1.76
N ILE A 133 20.43 -9.54 1.12
CA ILE A 133 20.00 -9.10 -0.20
C ILE A 133 20.49 -10.12 -1.24
N LYS A 134 19.56 -10.78 -1.93
CA LYS A 134 19.83 -11.68 -3.05
C LYS A 134 20.00 -10.91 -4.36
N ARG A 135 19.15 -9.91 -4.60
CA ARG A 135 19.21 -9.04 -5.79
C ARG A 135 18.47 -7.73 -5.59
N ILE A 136 18.83 -6.73 -6.39
CA ILE A 136 18.13 -5.45 -6.50
C ILE A 136 17.81 -5.25 -7.98
N VAL A 137 16.57 -4.87 -8.29
CA VAL A 137 16.09 -4.69 -9.66
C VAL A 137 15.45 -3.30 -9.79
N ASN A 138 15.84 -2.53 -10.80
CA ASN A 138 15.20 -1.25 -11.07
C ASN A 138 13.90 -1.46 -11.86
N THR A 139 12.88 -0.69 -11.51
CA THR A 139 11.51 -0.86 -12.05
C THR A 139 11.28 -0.18 -13.40
N GLU A 140 12.31 0.44 -13.97
CA GLU A 140 12.34 0.95 -15.36
C GLU A 140 13.23 0.08 -16.27
N GLY A 141 13.72 -1.07 -15.79
CA GLY A 141 14.62 -1.93 -16.56
C GLY A 141 16.05 -1.37 -16.71
N LYS A 142 16.39 -0.34 -15.95
CA LYS A 142 17.74 0.25 -15.89
C LYS A 142 18.62 -0.48 -14.87
N THR A 143 19.87 -0.07 -14.71
CA THR A 143 20.69 -0.56 -13.59
C THR A 143 20.13 -0.02 -12.25
N PRO A 144 20.17 -0.81 -11.15
CA PRO A 144 19.62 -0.41 -9.84
C PRO A 144 20.12 0.94 -9.30
N TRP A 145 21.34 1.30 -9.68
CA TRP A 145 22.07 2.46 -9.17
C TRP A 145 22.28 3.54 -10.24
N HIS A 146 21.53 3.50 -11.35
CA HIS A 146 21.72 4.47 -12.43
C HIS A 146 21.49 5.95 -12.00
N ARG A 147 20.69 6.17 -10.94
CA ARG A 147 20.40 7.48 -10.33
C ARG A 147 20.95 7.65 -8.91
N PHE A 148 21.44 6.57 -8.30
CA PHE A 148 21.69 6.51 -6.86
C PHE A 148 23.06 5.89 -6.58
N ASP A 149 23.70 6.27 -5.48
CA ASP A 149 24.99 5.72 -5.06
C ASP A 149 24.78 4.53 -4.11
N PRO A 150 25.26 3.31 -4.44
CA PRO A 150 25.13 2.15 -3.56
C PRO A 150 25.80 2.31 -2.18
N LYS A 151 26.66 3.30 -2.00
CA LYS A 151 27.35 3.60 -0.73
C LYS A 151 26.56 4.54 0.19
N THR A 152 25.50 5.16 -0.32
CA THR A 152 24.66 6.05 0.50
C THR A 152 23.66 5.25 1.34
N ASP A 153 23.52 5.62 2.61
CA ASP A 153 22.46 5.11 3.47
C ASP A 153 21.18 5.94 3.28
N TYR A 154 20.33 5.47 2.38
CA TYR A 154 19.10 6.18 2.02
C TYR A 154 18.08 6.20 3.15
N ARG A 155 18.18 5.28 4.12
CA ARG A 155 17.30 5.28 5.29
C ARG A 155 17.38 6.58 6.09
N LEU A 156 18.50 7.28 6.01
CA LEU A 156 18.77 8.52 6.75
C LEU A 156 18.35 9.79 5.99
N ILE A 157 17.75 9.64 4.80
CA ILE A 157 17.32 10.74 3.94
C ILE A 157 15.80 10.89 4.01
N HIS A 158 15.31 12.14 4.11
CA HIS A 158 13.86 12.39 4.17
C HIS A 158 13.14 12.04 2.86
N SER A 159 13.66 12.54 1.75
CA SER A 159 13.02 12.38 0.45
C SER A 159 14.07 12.23 -0.64
N THR A 160 13.79 11.35 -1.58
CA THR A 160 14.54 11.12 -2.83
C THR A 160 13.73 11.55 -4.05
N ARG A 161 12.61 12.24 -3.84
CA ARG A 161 11.73 12.72 -4.91
C ARG A 161 12.39 13.81 -5.75
N PRO A 162 11.94 13.98 -7.02
CA PRO A 162 10.90 13.20 -7.70
C PRO A 162 11.31 11.75 -8.03
N HIS A 163 10.36 10.84 -7.97
CA HIS A 163 10.56 9.43 -8.35
C HIS A 163 10.36 9.26 -9.85
N ASP A 164 11.19 8.46 -10.50
CA ASP A 164 11.02 8.16 -11.92
C ASP A 164 9.90 7.13 -12.11
N SER A 165 9.80 6.13 -11.22
CA SER A 165 8.85 5.02 -11.35
C SER A 165 7.82 4.96 -10.24
N HIS A 166 8.27 5.12 -8.99
CA HIS A 166 7.47 5.02 -7.77
C HIS A 166 6.75 3.66 -7.68
N PRO A 167 7.49 2.55 -7.49
CA PRO A 167 6.87 1.24 -7.37
C PRO A 167 6.05 1.15 -6.08
N ASN A 168 4.76 0.81 -6.19
CA ASN A 168 3.85 0.75 -5.05
C ASN A 168 3.75 -0.68 -4.50
N TYR A 169 3.41 -1.64 -5.36
CA TYR A 169 3.04 -3.00 -4.96
C TYR A 169 3.69 -4.04 -5.86
N VAL A 170 4.02 -5.21 -5.32
CA VAL A 170 4.56 -6.34 -6.09
C VAL A 170 3.61 -7.54 -6.04
N CYS A 171 3.38 -8.16 -7.20
CA CYS A 171 2.56 -9.37 -7.33
C CYS A 171 3.26 -10.42 -8.21
N LYS A 172 2.65 -11.60 -8.35
CA LYS A 172 3.09 -12.64 -9.29
C LYS A 172 2.08 -12.85 -10.39
N LEU A 173 2.58 -12.96 -11.62
CA LEU A 173 1.86 -13.40 -12.81
C LEU A 173 2.82 -14.27 -13.64
N ASP A 174 2.36 -15.43 -14.10
CA ASP A 174 3.16 -16.41 -14.84
C ASP A 174 4.47 -16.81 -14.15
N ASN A 175 4.43 -16.98 -12.82
CA ASN A 175 5.59 -17.21 -11.96
C ASN A 175 6.66 -16.12 -11.95
N LYS A 176 6.45 -15.01 -12.64
CA LYS A 176 7.34 -13.85 -12.67
C LYS A 176 6.88 -12.78 -11.69
N LEU A 177 7.80 -11.92 -11.28
CA LEU A 177 7.50 -10.77 -10.44
C LEU A 177 7.02 -9.60 -11.29
N TRP A 178 5.94 -8.97 -10.84
CA TRP A 178 5.33 -7.81 -11.46
C TRP A 178 5.21 -6.69 -10.44
N VAL A 179 5.33 -5.44 -10.89
CA VAL A 179 5.27 -4.27 -10.01
C VAL A 179 4.32 -3.22 -10.57
N THR A 180 3.49 -2.63 -9.71
CA THR A 180 2.69 -1.44 -10.04
C THR A 180 3.54 -0.18 -9.91
N ARG A 181 3.45 0.74 -10.88
CA ARG A 181 4.26 1.96 -10.92
C ARG A 181 3.37 3.20 -10.86
N CYS A 182 3.44 3.93 -9.75
CA CYS A 182 2.59 5.09 -9.48
C CYS A 182 2.77 6.22 -10.50
N THR A 183 3.99 6.41 -11.00
CA THR A 183 4.32 7.50 -11.95
C THR A 183 3.93 7.15 -13.39
N HIS A 184 3.94 5.86 -13.72
CA HIS A 184 3.65 5.35 -15.07
C HIS A 184 2.21 4.85 -15.25
N ASP A 185 1.45 4.80 -14.14
CA ASP A 185 0.05 4.38 -14.11
C ASP A 185 -0.20 2.95 -14.63
N ASP A 186 0.81 2.08 -14.55
CA ASP A 186 0.81 0.72 -15.11
C ASP A 186 1.37 -0.34 -14.15
N ALA A 187 1.33 -1.61 -14.59
CA ALA A 187 2.09 -2.69 -13.97
C ALA A 187 3.02 -3.36 -14.98
N VAL A 188 4.25 -3.67 -14.60
CA VAL A 188 5.26 -4.26 -15.51
C VAL A 188 5.92 -5.49 -14.93
N CYS A 189 6.36 -6.39 -15.80
CA CYS A 189 7.20 -7.52 -15.43
C CYS A 189 8.62 -7.03 -15.10
N LEU A 190 9.21 -7.52 -14.00
CA LEU A 190 10.57 -7.13 -13.61
C LEU A 190 11.66 -7.75 -14.49
N ASP A 191 11.36 -8.85 -15.18
CA ASP A 191 12.30 -9.51 -16.10
C ASP A 191 12.35 -8.77 -17.45
N ASP A 192 11.25 -8.12 -17.84
CA ASP A 192 11.12 -7.33 -19.08
C ASP A 192 10.04 -6.26 -18.87
N VAL A 193 10.47 -5.01 -18.69
CA VAL A 193 9.54 -3.89 -18.42
C VAL A 193 8.72 -3.46 -19.64
N THR A 194 9.03 -3.99 -20.83
CA THR A 194 8.16 -3.81 -22.02
C THR A 194 6.92 -4.69 -21.94
N ASP A 195 6.99 -5.77 -21.15
CA ASP A 195 5.86 -6.58 -20.78
C ASP A 195 5.04 -5.88 -19.70
N ARG A 196 3.90 -5.31 -20.09
CA ARG A 196 3.13 -4.36 -19.29
C ARG A 196 1.62 -4.60 -19.35
N ILE A 197 0.95 -4.21 -18.28
CA ILE A 197 -0.50 -4.06 -18.16
C ILE A 197 -0.78 -2.57 -18.01
N ASP A 198 -1.48 -1.98 -18.98
CA ASP A 198 -1.91 -0.58 -18.92
C ASP A 198 -3.16 -0.44 -18.04
N VAL A 199 -2.94 -0.17 -16.75
CA VAL A 199 -4.01 -0.11 -15.73
C VAL A 199 -4.81 1.18 -15.82
N ALA A 200 -4.17 2.31 -16.16
CA ALA A 200 -4.85 3.57 -16.40
C ALA A 200 -5.78 3.51 -17.63
N HIS A 201 -5.40 2.71 -18.63
CA HIS A 201 -6.14 2.51 -19.87
C HIS A 201 -6.34 3.83 -20.65
N GLN A 202 -7.48 4.50 -20.50
CA GLN A 202 -7.79 5.75 -21.22
C GLN A 202 -7.59 7.01 -20.38
N ASP A 203 -7.52 6.88 -19.05
CA ASP A 203 -7.42 8.02 -18.13
C ASP A 203 -6.16 7.90 -17.28
N GLU A 204 -5.20 8.83 -17.45
CA GLU A 204 -3.98 8.94 -16.62
C GLU A 204 -4.35 9.00 -15.13
N MET A 205 -4.05 7.94 -14.40
CA MET A 205 -4.32 7.83 -12.97
C MET A 205 -3.47 6.77 -12.31
N SER A 206 -2.89 7.12 -11.16
CA SER A 206 -2.01 6.22 -10.43
C SER A 206 -2.70 4.94 -10.00
N VAL A 207 -2.02 3.84 -10.25
CA VAL A 207 -2.28 2.52 -9.69
C VAL A 207 -1.53 2.34 -8.38
N HIS A 208 -2.12 1.63 -7.42
CA HIS A 208 -1.47 1.30 -6.15
C HIS A 208 -1.29 -0.21 -5.98
N ASP A 209 -2.38 -0.95 -5.74
CA ASP A 209 -2.35 -2.38 -5.43
C ASP A 209 -2.52 -3.24 -6.68
N GLY A 210 -2.20 -4.54 -6.60
CA GLY A 210 -2.47 -5.52 -7.64
C GLY A 210 -2.59 -6.93 -7.07
N ILE A 211 -3.82 -7.45 -6.92
CA ILE A 211 -4.09 -8.74 -6.28
C ILE A 211 -4.87 -9.68 -7.20
N TRP A 212 -4.86 -10.97 -6.86
CA TRP A 212 -5.70 -11.96 -7.50
C TRP A 212 -7.11 -11.96 -6.91
N TRP A 213 -8.11 -12.05 -7.78
CA TRP A 213 -9.49 -12.38 -7.44
C TRP A 213 -9.99 -13.41 -8.45
N GLN A 214 -10.31 -14.61 -7.96
CA GLN A 214 -10.63 -15.76 -8.80
C GLN A 214 -9.52 -15.99 -9.84
N ASP A 215 -9.84 -15.94 -11.13
CA ASP A 215 -8.92 -16.08 -12.26
C ASP A 215 -8.52 -14.73 -12.90
N LYS A 216 -8.76 -13.62 -12.21
CA LYS A 216 -8.48 -12.25 -12.67
C LYS A 216 -7.50 -11.53 -11.75
N LEU A 217 -6.87 -10.49 -12.31
CA LEU A 217 -6.11 -9.51 -11.54
C LEU A 217 -7.00 -8.28 -11.28
N VAL A 218 -6.92 -7.74 -10.07
CA VAL A 218 -7.61 -6.50 -9.70
C VAL A 218 -6.61 -5.50 -9.15
N PHE A 219 -6.65 -4.31 -9.73
CA PHE A 219 -5.81 -3.18 -9.35
C PHE A 219 -6.66 -2.07 -8.74
N THR A 220 -6.12 -1.38 -7.74
CA THR A 220 -6.71 -0.13 -7.24
C THR A 220 -6.13 1.05 -7.99
N ARG A 221 -7.00 1.95 -8.46
CA ARG A 221 -6.61 3.31 -8.85
C ARG A 221 -6.86 4.26 -7.70
N VAL A 222 -5.99 5.25 -7.53
CA VAL A 222 -6.05 6.18 -6.40
C VAL A 222 -7.32 7.04 -6.37
N ASP A 223 -8.07 7.13 -7.48
CA ASP A 223 -9.35 7.83 -7.61
C ASP A 223 -10.58 7.01 -7.16
N GLY A 224 -10.39 5.76 -6.72
CA GLY A 224 -11.46 4.91 -6.17
C GLY A 224 -11.90 3.77 -7.07
N TYR A 225 -11.39 3.68 -8.29
CA TYR A 225 -11.77 2.61 -9.22
C TYR A 225 -11.01 1.30 -8.93
N LEU A 226 -11.72 0.19 -9.13
CA LEU A 226 -11.15 -1.15 -9.24
C LEU A 226 -11.04 -1.50 -10.72
N VAL A 227 -9.84 -1.84 -11.18
CA VAL A 227 -9.57 -2.22 -12.58
C VAL A 227 -9.35 -3.72 -12.65
N ILE A 228 -10.21 -4.41 -13.40
CA ILE A 228 -10.16 -5.86 -13.57
C ILE A 228 -9.44 -6.18 -14.86
N VAL A 229 -8.45 -7.05 -14.79
CA VAL A 229 -7.57 -7.43 -15.89
C VAL A 229 -7.62 -8.93 -16.12
N ASP A 230 -7.69 -9.34 -17.38
CA ASP A 230 -7.45 -10.73 -17.77
C ASP A 230 -5.93 -11.00 -17.76
N PRO A 231 -5.45 -11.91 -16.90
CA PRO A 231 -4.01 -12.18 -16.77
C PRO A 231 -3.39 -12.75 -18.05
N ASN A 232 -4.16 -13.44 -18.90
CA ASN A 232 -3.64 -14.10 -20.09
C ASN A 232 -3.40 -13.09 -21.23
N THR A 233 -4.36 -12.18 -21.42
CA THR A 233 -4.29 -11.17 -22.49
C THR A 233 -3.65 -9.86 -22.03
N ARG A 234 -3.51 -9.68 -20.71
CA ARG A 234 -2.98 -8.47 -20.05
C ARG A 234 -3.82 -7.22 -20.35
N GLN A 235 -5.08 -7.42 -20.74
CA GLN A 235 -6.01 -6.35 -21.08
C GLN A 235 -6.94 -6.06 -19.92
N VAL A 236 -7.28 -4.78 -19.75
CA VAL A 236 -8.37 -4.35 -18.89
C VAL A 236 -9.68 -4.87 -19.49
N ILE A 237 -10.44 -5.62 -18.69
CA ILE A 237 -11.72 -6.19 -19.10
C ILE A 237 -12.90 -5.48 -18.43
N ASP A 238 -12.69 -4.84 -17.27
CA ASP A 238 -13.70 -4.04 -16.61
C ASP A 238 -13.07 -2.95 -15.71
N LYS A 239 -13.83 -1.88 -15.48
CA LYS A 239 -13.49 -0.77 -14.58
C LYS A 239 -14.70 -0.50 -13.69
N HIS A 240 -14.59 -0.91 -12.43
CA HIS A 240 -15.65 -0.77 -11.45
C HIS A 240 -15.46 0.48 -10.59
N ASP A 241 -16.50 1.31 -10.51
CA ASP A 241 -16.65 2.30 -9.44
C ASP A 241 -17.50 1.69 -8.33
N PRO A 242 -16.93 1.42 -7.14
CA PRO A 242 -17.69 0.89 -6.00
C PRO A 242 -18.88 1.75 -5.59
N PHE A 243 -18.89 3.04 -5.95
CA PHE A 243 -19.91 4.02 -5.58
C PHE A 243 -20.76 4.49 -6.76
N ALA A 244 -20.73 3.82 -7.92
CA ALA A 244 -21.49 4.23 -9.11
C ALA A 244 -22.99 4.45 -8.85
N ASN A 245 -23.56 3.65 -7.95
CA ASN A 245 -24.99 3.69 -7.58
C ASN A 245 -25.23 4.39 -6.23
N GLU A 246 -24.17 4.87 -5.59
CA GLU A 246 -24.25 5.53 -4.30
C GLU A 246 -24.39 7.04 -4.50
N ARG A 247 -25.24 7.67 -3.69
CA ARG A 247 -25.35 9.14 -3.71
C ARG A 247 -24.11 9.82 -3.12
N ASN A 248 -23.35 9.09 -2.31
CA ASN A 248 -22.24 9.58 -1.51
C ASN A 248 -20.98 8.76 -1.83
N ARG A 249 -19.82 9.42 -1.86
CA ARG A 249 -18.51 8.78 -2.05
C ARG A 249 -17.50 9.27 -1.02
N PRO A 250 -16.53 8.43 -0.61
CA PRO A 250 -15.45 8.84 0.26
C PRO A 250 -14.52 9.84 -0.45
N LEU A 251 -13.94 10.74 0.34
CA LEU A 251 -12.88 11.63 -0.09
C LEU A 251 -11.55 11.06 0.38
N GLY A 252 -10.81 10.44 -0.54
CA GLY A 252 -9.58 9.78 -0.16
C GLY A 252 -8.81 9.20 -1.31
N TRP A 253 -7.54 8.92 -1.05
CA TRP A 253 -6.75 8.07 -1.93
C TRP A 253 -7.14 6.61 -1.70
N CYS A 254 -7.63 5.95 -2.74
CA CYS A 254 -7.96 4.54 -2.71
C CYS A 254 -6.69 3.70 -2.79
N ARG A 255 -6.44 2.92 -1.74
CA ARG A 255 -5.29 2.03 -1.59
C ARG A 255 -5.46 1.12 -0.38
N GLY A 256 -4.84 -0.05 -0.42
CA GLY A 256 -5.09 -1.14 0.51
C GLY A 256 -6.32 -1.90 0.05
N LEU A 257 -6.11 -3.12 -0.40
CA LEU A 257 -7.15 -3.97 -0.95
C LEU A 257 -7.02 -5.38 -0.40
N LEU A 258 -8.14 -5.92 0.09
CA LEU A 258 -8.29 -7.31 0.47
C LEU A 258 -9.56 -7.87 -0.15
N VAL A 259 -9.53 -9.13 -0.57
CA VAL A 259 -10.67 -9.83 -1.17
C VAL A 259 -10.98 -11.10 -0.38
N ASP A 260 -12.24 -11.25 0.04
CA ASP A 260 -12.82 -12.44 0.67
C ASP A 260 -14.04 -12.89 -0.13
N GLY A 261 -13.86 -13.89 -1.00
CA GLY A 261 -14.88 -14.28 -1.98
C GLY A 261 -15.19 -13.13 -2.93
N ASP A 262 -16.43 -12.65 -2.90
CA ASP A 262 -16.89 -11.50 -3.70
C ASP A 262 -16.94 -10.18 -2.91
N ILE A 263 -16.46 -10.19 -1.65
CA ILE A 263 -16.38 -9.00 -0.81
C ILE A 263 -14.97 -8.40 -0.90
N PHE A 264 -14.92 -7.16 -1.35
CA PHE A 264 -13.73 -6.35 -1.49
C PHE A 264 -13.69 -5.37 -0.32
N TYR A 265 -12.66 -5.48 0.52
CA TYR A 265 -12.35 -4.51 1.56
C TYR A 265 -11.34 -3.51 1.03
N ILE A 266 -11.77 -2.26 0.88
CA ILE A 266 -11.05 -1.21 0.16
C ILE A 266 -10.72 -0.08 1.14
N GLY A 267 -9.45 0.30 1.23
CA GLY A 267 -8.99 1.41 2.04
C GLY A 267 -9.09 2.75 1.32
N TYR A 268 -9.60 3.76 2.02
CA TYR A 268 -9.61 5.15 1.59
C TYR A 268 -8.83 5.98 2.61
N SER A 269 -7.67 6.48 2.21
CA SER A 269 -6.86 7.36 3.04
C SER A 269 -7.37 8.79 2.98
N LYS A 270 -7.35 9.50 4.11
CA LYS A 270 -7.65 10.93 4.20
C LYS A 270 -6.90 11.73 3.15
N LEU A 271 -7.64 12.58 2.42
CA LEU A 271 -7.00 13.54 1.53
C LEU A 271 -6.16 14.54 2.35
N ARG A 272 -4.87 14.59 2.04
CA ARG A 272 -3.92 15.56 2.59
C ARG A 272 -3.73 16.72 1.60
N LYS A 273 -3.32 17.89 2.11
CA LYS A 273 -2.79 18.96 1.25
C LYS A 273 -1.65 18.38 0.42
N THR A 274 -1.71 18.56 -0.90
CA THR A 274 -0.72 18.02 -1.85
C THR A 274 -0.40 19.06 -2.91
N LYS A 275 0.81 19.01 -3.46
CA LYS A 275 1.22 19.83 -4.61
C LYS A 275 0.75 19.23 -5.95
N LEU A 276 0.34 17.96 -5.97
CA LEU A 276 -0.16 17.24 -7.16
C LEU A 276 -1.61 17.62 -7.50
N MET A 277 -1.85 18.89 -7.82
CA MET A 277 -3.20 19.40 -8.11
C MET A 277 -3.82 18.74 -9.36
N SER A 278 -3.02 18.27 -10.32
CA SER A 278 -3.50 17.56 -11.51
C SER A 278 -4.26 16.27 -11.17
N LYS A 279 -3.82 15.55 -10.13
CA LYS A 279 -4.43 14.29 -9.66
C LYS A 279 -5.63 14.51 -8.74
N LEU A 280 -5.99 15.76 -8.43
CA LEU A 280 -7.13 16.11 -7.58
C LEU A 280 -8.41 16.41 -8.37
N LYS A 281 -8.39 16.35 -9.71
CA LYS A 281 -9.56 16.66 -10.55
C LYS A 281 -10.78 15.78 -10.22
N PHE A 282 -10.60 14.56 -9.74
CA PHE A 282 -11.71 13.68 -9.35
C PHE A 282 -12.52 14.22 -8.15
N ILE A 283 -11.95 15.10 -7.33
CA ILE A 283 -12.62 15.70 -6.17
C ILE A 283 -13.76 16.64 -6.60
N SER A 284 -13.76 17.15 -7.84
CA SER A 284 -14.86 17.98 -8.33
C SER A 284 -16.12 17.17 -8.71
N GLN A 285 -16.10 15.84 -8.60
CA GLN A 285 -17.22 14.95 -8.96
C GLN A 285 -18.31 14.83 -7.86
N GLY A 286 -18.34 15.75 -6.89
CA GLY A 286 -19.37 15.81 -5.84
C GLY A 286 -18.88 15.27 -4.49
N ASN A 287 -19.19 16.02 -3.43
CA ASN A 287 -18.71 15.77 -2.07
C ASN A 287 -19.89 15.49 -1.14
N PHE A 288 -19.76 14.45 -0.31
CA PHE A 288 -20.50 14.38 0.94
C PHE A 288 -19.54 14.17 2.11
N LYS A 289 -19.77 14.95 3.17
CA LYS A 289 -19.17 14.74 4.49
C LYS A 289 -19.73 13.43 5.03
N TYR A 290 -18.99 12.32 4.92
CA TYR A 290 -19.22 11.21 5.84
C TYR A 290 -19.05 11.77 7.26
N MET A 291 -20.00 11.47 8.14
CA MET A 291 -20.10 11.89 9.55
C MET A 291 -18.91 12.74 10.04
N ASP A 292 -19.07 14.06 10.07
CA ASP A 292 -18.09 15.04 10.58
C ASP A 292 -16.61 14.71 10.33
N GLY A 293 -16.20 14.46 9.08
CA GLY A 293 -14.77 14.37 8.79
C GLY A 293 -14.38 13.96 7.38
N ASN A 294 -13.09 14.17 7.07
CA ASN A 294 -12.38 13.59 5.92
C ASN A 294 -11.52 12.43 6.45
N GLU A 295 -12.06 11.62 7.37
CA GLU A 295 -11.29 10.57 8.03
C GLU A 295 -11.04 9.38 7.10
N ALA A 296 -9.97 8.65 7.36
CA ALA A 296 -9.69 7.41 6.64
C ALA A 296 -10.76 6.35 6.96
N LEU A 297 -11.06 5.47 6.01
CA LEU A 297 -12.10 4.45 6.19
C LEU A 297 -11.83 3.20 5.37
N VAL A 298 -12.42 2.09 5.80
CA VAL A 298 -12.47 0.82 5.07
C VAL A 298 -13.89 0.61 4.54
N VAL A 299 -14.02 0.28 3.27
CA VAL A 299 -15.31 -0.04 2.63
C VAL A 299 -15.38 -1.52 2.34
N ALA A 300 -16.46 -2.17 2.75
CA ALA A 300 -16.83 -3.51 2.29
C ALA A 300 -17.75 -3.37 1.08
N TYR A 301 -17.30 -3.82 -0.09
CA TYR A 301 -18.00 -3.75 -1.36
C TYR A 301 -18.24 -5.15 -1.90
N ASP A 302 -19.50 -5.50 -2.19
CA ASP A 302 -19.84 -6.76 -2.86
C ASP A 302 -19.80 -6.52 -4.37
N ILE A 303 -18.80 -7.12 -5.04
CA ILE A 303 -18.60 -6.94 -6.47
C ILE A 303 -19.65 -7.66 -7.31
N GLY A 304 -20.18 -8.78 -6.81
CA GLY A 304 -21.23 -9.56 -7.48
C GLY A 304 -22.56 -8.82 -7.49
N GLN A 305 -22.90 -8.14 -6.39
CA GLN A 305 -24.09 -7.30 -6.27
C GLN A 305 -23.86 -5.86 -6.72
N LYS A 306 -22.60 -5.47 -6.98
CA LYS A 306 -22.17 -4.10 -7.28
C LYS A 306 -22.67 -3.09 -6.24
N LYS A 307 -22.51 -3.41 -4.96
CA LYS A 307 -23.10 -2.66 -3.84
C LYS A 307 -22.13 -2.48 -2.68
N VAL A 308 -22.11 -1.28 -2.09
CA VAL A 308 -21.46 -1.04 -0.80
C VAL A 308 -22.27 -1.72 0.30
N ILE A 309 -21.65 -2.68 0.98
CA ILE A 309 -22.26 -3.44 2.08
C ILE A 309 -22.12 -2.66 3.39
N ASN A 310 -20.93 -2.11 3.64
CA ASN A 310 -20.67 -1.34 4.85
C ASN A 310 -19.48 -0.39 4.69
N THR A 311 -19.38 0.59 5.57
CA THR A 311 -18.27 1.53 5.66
C THR A 311 -17.83 1.67 7.11
N TYR A 312 -16.54 1.51 7.36
CA TYR A 312 -15.93 1.55 8.69
C TYR A 312 -14.99 2.75 8.79
N ALA A 313 -15.48 3.85 9.36
CA ALA A 313 -14.68 5.05 9.58
C ALA A 313 -13.65 4.82 10.69
N ILE A 314 -12.38 5.12 10.41
CA ILE A 314 -11.33 5.04 11.40
C ILE A 314 -11.46 6.25 12.34
N PRO A 315 -11.47 6.05 13.67
CA PRO A 315 -11.51 7.16 14.62
C PRO A 315 -10.34 8.13 14.45
N ALA A 316 -10.61 9.42 14.59
CA ALA A 316 -9.60 10.47 14.49
C ALA A 316 -8.39 10.19 15.39
N GLY A 317 -7.19 10.41 14.86
CA GLY A 317 -5.92 10.20 15.58
C GLY A 317 -5.43 8.74 15.64
N MET A 318 -6.18 7.78 15.09
CA MET A 318 -5.70 6.39 14.93
C MET A 318 -4.86 6.25 13.66
N LEU A 319 -5.48 6.40 12.47
CA LEU A 319 -4.83 6.40 11.17
C LEU A 319 -5.48 7.43 10.24
N ASP A 320 -4.65 8.17 9.49
CA ASP A 320 -5.09 9.06 8.41
C ASP A 320 -4.76 8.46 7.03
N ALA A 321 -3.76 7.58 6.97
CA ALA A 321 -3.36 6.84 5.80
C ALA A 321 -3.52 5.35 6.03
N ILE A 322 -4.19 4.68 5.10
CA ILE A 322 -4.24 3.23 4.97
C ILE A 322 -3.30 2.85 3.82
N TYR A 323 -2.49 1.82 4.01
CA TYR A 323 -1.68 1.22 2.95
C TYR A 323 -1.99 -0.25 2.76
N GLY A 324 -2.22 -1.00 3.84
CA GLY A 324 -2.49 -2.44 3.77
C GLY A 324 -3.75 -2.82 4.52
N ILE A 325 -4.48 -3.80 3.97
CA ILE A 325 -5.58 -4.49 4.64
C ILE A 325 -5.29 -5.99 4.53
N LEU A 326 -5.34 -6.70 5.65
CA LEU A 326 -5.06 -8.14 5.71
C LEU A 326 -6.15 -8.86 6.51
N PRO A 327 -6.40 -10.15 6.25
CA PRO A 327 -7.31 -10.92 7.07
C PRO A 327 -6.75 -11.10 8.49
N TYR A 328 -7.62 -11.12 9.50
CA TYR A 328 -7.24 -11.45 10.87
C TYR A 328 -8.17 -12.53 11.43
N ASN A 329 -7.70 -13.78 11.37
CA ASN A 329 -8.49 -14.97 11.71
C ASN A 329 -8.21 -15.53 13.11
N PHE A 330 -7.53 -14.76 13.96
CA PHE A 330 -7.26 -15.15 15.33
C PHE A 330 -8.36 -14.58 16.23
N ALA A 331 -9.01 -15.46 17.00
CA ALA A 331 -10.11 -15.15 17.90
C ALA A 331 -9.63 -15.06 19.35
#